data_AF-A0A120E897-F1
#
_entry.id   AF-A0A120E897-F1
#
_cell.length_a   1.000
_cell.length_b   1.000
_cell.length_c   1.000
_cell.angle_alpha   90.00
_cell.angle_beta   90.00
_cell.angle_gamma   90.00
#
_symmetry.space_group_name_H-M   'P 1'
#
loop_
_entity.id
_entity.type
_entity.pdbx_description
1 polymer ?
#
loop_
_entity_poly.entity_id
_entity_poly.type
_entity_poly.pdbx_seq_one_letter_code
_entity_poly.pdbx_strand_id
1 'polypeptide(L)' 'LPPWLLAAPKRRTTHGAKRMRSSNKGLKEKQNIVSCPACGSPKLAHHLCHECHTAFRRE' A
#
# COMPACT_ATOMS: atom_id res chain seq x y z
N LEU A 1 -29.83 -2.05 -34.70
CA LEU A 1 -29.23 -1.38 -33.53
C LEU A 1 -27.78 -1.83 -33.42
N PRO A 2 -26.79 -0.94 -33.35
CA PRO A 2 -25.41 -1.35 -33.10
C PRO A 2 -25.32 -2.05 -31.73
N PRO A 3 -24.33 -2.95 -31.52
CA PRO A 3 -24.17 -3.61 -30.24
C PRO A 3 -24.02 -2.55 -29.14
N TRP A 4 -24.80 -2.70 -28.06
CA TRP A 4 -24.89 -1.76 -26.93
C TRP A 4 -23.57 -1.55 -26.18
N LEU A 5 -22.51 -2.30 -26.54
CA LEU A 5 -21.22 -2.31 -25.86
C LEU A 5 -20.12 -1.78 -26.78
N LEU A 6 -20.02 -0.45 -26.87
CA LEU A 6 -19.07 0.25 -27.73
C LEU A 6 -17.63 0.27 -27.16
N ALA A 7 -17.46 0.05 -25.85
CA ALA A 7 -16.17 0.13 -25.15
C ALA A 7 -15.73 -1.21 -24.55
N ALA A 8 -15.65 -2.26 -25.38
CA ALA A 8 -14.98 -3.51 -25.00
C ALA A 8 -13.51 -3.51 -25.43
N PRO A 9 -12.60 -4.14 -24.65
CA PRO A 9 -11.28 -4.47 -25.13
C PRO A 9 -11.38 -5.32 -26.40
N LYS A 10 -10.82 -4.83 -27.51
CA LYS A 10 -10.88 -5.56 -28.79
C LYS A 10 -10.11 -6.88 -28.75
N ARG A 11 -9.05 -6.97 -27.93
CA ARG A 11 -8.13 -8.12 -27.83
C ARG A 11 -7.54 -8.23 -26.42
N ARG A 12 -7.11 -9.44 -26.05
CA ARG A 12 -6.39 -9.71 -24.80
C ARG A 12 -5.00 -9.05 -24.82
N THR A 13 -4.59 -8.46 -23.70
CA THR A 13 -3.24 -7.89 -23.53
C THR A 13 -2.18 -8.99 -23.42
N THR A 14 -1.03 -8.79 -24.07
CA THR A 14 0.12 -9.72 -23.98
C THR A 14 0.76 -9.71 -22.59
N HIS A 15 1.48 -10.79 -22.25
CA HIS A 15 2.20 -10.89 -20.98
C HIS A 15 3.24 -9.76 -20.81
N GLY A 16 3.95 -9.39 -21.89
CA GLY A 16 4.92 -8.30 -21.87
C GLY A 16 4.27 -6.94 -21.59
N ALA A 17 3.17 -6.61 -22.28
CA ALA A 17 2.45 -5.35 -22.07
C ALA A 17 1.85 -5.27 -20.66
N LYS A 18 1.38 -6.39 -20.10
CA LYS A 18 0.94 -6.46 -18.70
C LYS A 18 2.12 -6.21 -17.74
N ARG A 19 3.27 -6.85 -17.96
CA ARG A 19 4.47 -6.74 -17.11
C ARG A 19 5.05 -5.32 -17.09
N MET A 20 5.17 -4.68 -18.26
CA MET A 20 5.65 -3.29 -18.37
C MET A 20 4.71 -2.30 -17.70
N ARG A 21 3.40 -2.55 -17.70
CA ARG A 21 2.44 -1.71 -16.96
C ARG A 21 2.56 -1.87 -15.45
N SER A 22 2.94 -3.06 -14.97
CA SER A 22 3.08 -3.35 -13.54
C SER A 22 4.45 -2.94 -12.95
N SER A 23 5.48 -2.78 -13.77
CA SER A 23 6.85 -2.49 -13.29
C SER A 23 6.93 -1.21 -12.45
N ASN A 24 6.15 -0.20 -12.80
CA ASN A 24 6.17 1.09 -12.12
C ASN A 24 5.36 1.11 -10.80
N LYS A 25 4.76 -0.02 -10.39
CA LYS A 25 3.87 -0.13 -9.23
C LYS A 25 4.52 -0.81 -8.02
N GLY A 26 5.86 -0.76 -7.93
CA GLY A 26 6.60 -1.32 -6.81
C GLY A 26 6.25 -0.63 -5.48
N LEU A 27 6.36 -1.38 -4.37
CA LEU A 27 6.23 -0.81 -3.04
C LEU A 27 7.41 0.12 -2.77
N LYS A 28 7.10 1.37 -2.42
CA LYS A 28 8.13 2.34 -2.01
C LYS A 28 8.58 2.03 -0.58
N GLU A 29 9.89 2.08 -0.36
CA GLU A 29 10.47 1.93 0.96
C GLU A 29 10.04 3.09 1.87
N LYS A 30 9.66 2.75 3.10
CA LYS A 30 9.26 3.72 4.12
C LYS A 30 10.46 4.02 5.01
N GLN A 31 10.94 5.25 4.95
CA GLN A 31 12.03 5.74 5.81
C GLN A 31 11.54 6.39 7.10
N ASN A 32 10.21 6.50 7.28
CA ASN A 32 9.58 7.18 8.40
C ASN A 32 9.30 6.24 9.59
N ILE A 33 10.17 5.27 9.82
CA ILE A 33 10.10 4.35 10.97
C ILE A 33 11.09 4.85 12.02
N VAL A 34 10.60 5.19 13.20
CA VAL A 34 11.37 5.72 14.32
C VAL A 34 11.12 4.90 15.58
N SER A 35 12.09 4.84 16.48
CA SER A 35 11.93 4.14 17.76
C SER A 35 11.01 4.92 18.70
N CYS A 36 10.13 4.23 19.42
CA CYS A 36 9.29 4.84 20.45
C CYS A 36 10.13 5.24 21.67
N PRO A 37 9.97 6.46 22.23
CA PRO A 37 10.76 6.89 23.40
C PRO A 37 10.38 6.18 24.71
N ALA A 38 9.19 5.58 24.80
CA ALA A 38 8.73 4.91 26.02
C ALA A 38 9.07 3.42 26.07
N CYS A 39 8.78 2.69 24.99
CA CYS A 39 8.95 1.22 24.93
C CYS A 39 10.07 0.75 23.99
N GLY A 40 10.68 1.65 23.20
CA GLY A 40 11.73 1.29 22.24
C GLY A 40 11.24 0.62 20.95
N SER A 41 9.97 0.22 20.83
CA SER A 41 9.47 -0.46 19.62
C SER A 41 9.34 0.48 18.41
N PRO A 42 9.43 -0.06 17.18
CA PRO A 42 9.34 0.75 15.97
C PRO A 42 7.92 1.29 15.79
N LYS A 43 7.83 2.60 15.56
CA LYS A 43 6.58 3.29 15.24
C LYS A 43 6.74 4.15 13.99
N LEU A 44 5.62 4.53 13.38
CA LEU A 44 5.64 5.52 12.32
C LEU A 44 5.93 6.92 12.91
N ALA A 45 6.73 7.71 12.19
CA ALA A 45 6.98 9.10 12.55
C ALA A 45 5.65 9.89 12.60
N HIS A 46 5.50 10.75 13.60
CA HIS A 46 4.27 11.51 13.90
C HIS A 46 3.02 10.69 14.29
N HIS A 47 3.15 9.37 14.47
CA HIS A 47 2.07 8.55 15.01
C HIS A 47 2.33 8.16 16.48
N LEU A 48 1.25 7.90 17.21
CA LEU A 48 1.31 7.28 18.53
C LEU A 48 1.77 5.82 18.39
N CYS A 49 2.58 5.34 19.34
CA CYS A 49 2.99 3.94 19.34
C CYS A 49 1.79 3.04 19.62
N HIS A 50 1.57 2.04 18.77
CA HIS A 50 0.48 1.08 18.92
C HIS A 50 0.57 0.33 20.24
N GLU A 51 1.76 -0.17 20.59
CA GLU A 51 1.96 -0.95 21.82
C GLU A 51 1.68 -0.13 23.08
N CYS A 52 2.24 1.07 23.19
CA CYS A 52 1.98 1.96 24.31
C CYS A 52 0.48 2.27 24.42
N HIS A 53 -0.16 2.62 23.29
CA HIS A 53 -1.59 2.90 23.30
C HIS A 53 -2.44 1.70 23.74
N THR A 54 -2.09 0.49 23.30
CA THR A 54 -2.80 -0.73 23.74
C THR A 54 -2.57 -1.05 25.22
N ALA A 55 -1.39 -0.77 25.76
CA ALA A 55 -1.10 -0.94 27.18
C ALA A 55 -1.93 0.05 28.01
N PHE A 56 -1.86 1.35 27.69
CA PHE A 56 -2.61 2.39 28.39
C PHE A 56 -4.14 2.23 28.32
N ARG A 57 -4.67 1.65 27.24
CA ARG A 57 -6.12 1.46 27.07
C ARG A 57 -6.66 0.23 27.80
N ARG A 58 -5.82 -0.74 28.15
CA ARG A 58 -6.23 -1.96 28.85
C ARG A 58 -6.33 -1.78 30.37
N GLU A 59 -5.76 -0.69 30.87
CA GLU A 59 -5.88 -0.20 32.25
C GLU A 59 -7.12 0.70 32.38
#